data_AF-F8QL02-F1
#
_entry.id   AF-F8QL02-F1
#
_cell.length_a   1.000
_cell.length_b   1.000
_cell.length_c   1.000
_cell.angle_alpha   90.00
_cell.angle_beta   90.00
_cell.angle_gamma   90.00
#
_symmetry.space_group_name_H-M   'P 1'
#
loop_
_entity.id
_entity.type
_entity.pdbx_description
1 polymer ?
#
loop_
_entity_poly.entity_id
_entity_poly.type
_entity_poly.pdbx_seq_one_letter_code
_entity_poly.pdbx_strand_id
1 'polypeptide(L)' 'MSRNEAKYSNPSDFIPERFLSADDKLNDDTVPYAFGFGRRVCVGKHVADASVW' A
#
# COMPACT_ATOMS: atom_id res chain seq x y z
N MET A 1 -9.63 6.08 -0.04
CA MET A 1 -8.61 5.29 0.70
C MET A 1 -7.23 5.56 0.12
N SER A 2 -6.93 5.12 -1.11
CA SER A 2 -5.65 5.40 -1.79
C SER A 2 -5.33 6.88 -2.01
N ARG A 3 -6.36 7.71 -2.24
CA ARG A 3 -6.21 9.16 -2.44
C ARG A 3 -6.78 10.00 -1.29
N ASN A 4 -6.82 9.46 -0.07
CA ASN A 4 -7.29 10.24 1.07
C ASN A 4 -6.19 11.22 1.50
N GLU A 5 -6.41 12.52 1.31
CA GLU A 5 -5.47 13.59 1.68
C GLU A 5 -5.14 13.62 3.18
N ALA A 6 -6.05 13.17 4.04
CA ALA A 6 -5.80 13.08 5.49
C ALA A 6 -4.77 12.00 5.85
N LYS A 7 -4.53 11.02 4.96
CA LYS A 7 -3.53 9.96 5.14
C LYS A 7 -2.30 10.17 4.26
N TYR A 8 -2.50 10.55 3.00
CA TYR A 8 -1.45 10.74 2.01
C TYR A 8 -1.45 12.19 1.53
N SER A 9 -0.47 12.98 1.97
CA SER A 9 -0.21 14.31 1.39
C SER A 9 0.09 14.18 -0.10
N ASN A 10 -0.43 15.10 -0.92
CA ASN A 10 -0.27 15.08 -2.39
C ASN A 10 -0.57 13.70 -3.02
N PRO A 11 -1.79 13.16 -2.84
CA PRO A 11 -2.10 11.77 -3.20
C PRO A 11 -2.10 11.46 -4.70
N SER A 12 -2.01 12.49 -5.55
CA SER A 12 -1.91 12.35 -7.00
C SER A 12 -0.46 12.22 -7.48
N ASP A 13 0.51 12.51 -6.62
CA ASP A 13 1.93 12.48 -6.96
C ASP A 13 2.52 11.09 -6.66
N PHE A 14 3.39 10.62 -7.55
CA PHE A 14 4.12 9.38 -7.35
C PHE A 14 5.31 9.62 -6.41
N ILE A 15 5.13 9.33 -5.13
CA ILE A 15 6.12 9.53 -4.06
C ILE A 15 6.35 8.19 -3.36
N PRO A 16 7.30 7.34 -3.82
CA PRO A 16 7.61 6.04 -3.20
C PRO A 16 8.07 6.15 -1.73
N GLU A 17 8.76 7.24 -1.39
CA GLU A 17 9.37 7.48 -0.08
C GLU A 17 8.34 7.53 1.04
N ARG A 18 7.05 7.74 0.72
CA ARG A 18 5.97 7.71 1.72
C ARG A 18 5.77 6.35 2.39
N PHE A 19 6.32 5.27 1.81
CA PHE A 19 6.28 3.92 2.36
C PHE A 19 7.56 3.55 3.12
N LEU A 20 8.49 4.50 3.27
CA LEU A 20 9.74 4.34 4.02
C LEU A 20 9.67 5.10 5.35
N SER A 21 10.40 4.61 6.35
CA SER A 21 10.65 5.27 7.62
C SER A 21 11.91 6.14 7.52
N ALA A 22 12.20 6.93 8.57
CA ALA A 22 13.41 7.77 8.61
C ALA A 22 14.72 6.96 8.55
N ASP A 23 14.67 5.66 8.86
CA ASP A 23 15.82 4.74 8.80
C ASP A 23 15.86 3.94 7.47
N ASP A 24 15.18 4.41 6.42
CA ASP A 24 15.04 3.76 5.10
C ASP A 24 14.46 2.33 5.13
N LYS A 25 13.73 1.98 6.20
CA LYS A 25 12.99 0.71 6.29
C LYS A 25 11.55 0.90 5.85
N LEU A 26 10.87 -0.18 5.48
CA LEU A 26 9.42 -0.13 5.25
C LEU A 26 8.70 0.36 6.52
N ASN A 27 7.75 1.27 6.34
CA ASN A 27 6.88 1.70 7.42
C ASN A 27 5.68 0.75 7.61
N ASP A 28 4.80 1.08 8.55
CA ASP A 28 3.65 0.22 8.92
C ASP A 28 2.48 0.29 7.92
N ASP A 29 2.59 1.05 6.83
CA ASP A 29 1.54 1.16 5.84
C ASP A 29 1.53 -0.03 4.86
N THR A 30 0.80 -1.06 5.25
CA THR A 30 0.65 -2.30 4.47
C THR A 30 -0.34 -2.22 3.31
N VAL A 31 -0.97 -1.05 3.08
CA VAL A 31 -1.90 -0.80 1.97
C VAL A 31 -2.97 -1.91 1.80
N PRO A 32 -3.60 -2.43 2.88
CA PRO A 32 -4.36 -3.68 2.81
C PRO A 32 -5.60 -3.59 1.90
N TYR A 33 -6.07 -2.38 1.65
CA TYR A 33 -7.19 -2.10 0.78
C TYR A 33 -6.91 -2.37 -0.70
N ALA A 34 -5.64 -2.49 -1.13
CA ALA A 34 -5.28 -2.80 -2.51
C ALA A 34 -5.86 -4.14 -2.98
N PHE A 35 -6.03 -5.09 -2.06
CA PHE A 35 -6.60 -6.42 -2.33
C PHE A 35 -8.04 -6.58 -1.81
N GLY A 36 -8.65 -5.53 -1.26
CA GLY A 36 -9.97 -5.59 -0.65
C GLY A 36 -10.00 -6.29 0.72
N PHE A 37 -11.21 -6.57 1.22
CA PHE A 37 -11.43 -7.09 2.58
C PHE A 37 -12.54 -8.15 2.64
N GLY A 38 -12.53 -8.96 3.70
CA GLY A 38 -13.60 -9.89 4.05
C GLY A 38 -13.73 -11.07 3.07
N ARG A 39 -14.96 -11.56 2.87
CA ARG A 39 -15.24 -12.77 2.06
C ARG A 39 -14.88 -12.65 0.57
N ARG A 40 -14.56 -11.44 0.09
CA ARG A 40 -14.18 -11.15 -1.31
C ARG A 40 -12.80 -10.51 -1.43
N VAL A 41 -11.92 -10.72 -0.44
CA VAL A 41 -10.51 -10.36 -0.58
C VAL A 41 -9.90 -11.07 -1.79
N CYS A 42 -8.99 -10.41 -2.50
CA CYS A 42 -8.36 -10.95 -3.69
C CYS A 42 -7.70 -12.31 -3.41
N VAL A 43 -8.20 -13.36 -4.07
CA VAL A 43 -7.67 -14.73 -3.93
C VAL A 43 -6.22 -14.85 -4.43
N GLY A 44 -5.81 -13.96 -5.35
CA GLY A 44 -4.47 -13.92 -5.92
C GLY A 44 -3.46 -13.08 -5.14
N LYS A 45 -3.80 -12.52 -3.97
CA LYS A 45 -2.92 -11.61 -3.22
C LYS A 45 -1.50 -12.17 -3.07
N HIS A 46 -1.38 -13.41 -2.60
CA HIS A 46 -0.07 -14.02 -2.35
C HIS A 46 0.76 -14.24 -3.63
N VAL A 47 0.10 -14.56 -4.75
CA VAL A 47 0.77 -14.71 -6.05
C VAL A 47 1.24 -13.35 -6.54
N ALA A 48 0.42 -12.32 -6.43
CA ALA A 48 0.78 -10.96 -6.81
C ALA A 48 1.97 -10.45 -5.99
N ASP A 49 1.92 -10.60 -4.66
CA ASP A 49 3.01 -10.18 -3.75
C ASP A 49 4.33 -10.88 -4.12
N ALA A 50 4.30 -12.18 -4.42
CA ALA A 50 5.49 -12.94 -4.81
C ALA A 50 6.01 -12.64 -6.24
N SER A 51 5.21 -11.98 -7.09
CA SER A 51 5.57 -11.72 -8.49
C SER A 51 6.16 -10.31 -8.71
N VAL A 52 5.92 -9.38 -7.79
CA VAL A 52 6.28 -7.96 -7.92
C VAL A 52 7.52 -7.62 -7.08
N TRP A 53 8.00 -8.56 -6.25
CA TRP A 53 9.16 -8.40 -5.37
C TRP A 53 10.47 -8.85 -6.02
#